data_AF-A0A850R5U7-F1
#
_entry.id   AF-A0A850R5U7-F1
#
_cell.length_a   1.000
_cell.length_b   1.000
_cell.length_c   1.000
_cell.angle_alpha   90.00
_cell.angle_beta   90.00
_cell.angle_gamma   90.00
#
_symmetry.space_group_name_H-M   'P 1'
#
loop_
_entity.id
_entity.type
_entity.pdbx_description
1 polymer ?
#
loop_
_entity_poly.entity_id
_entity_poly.type
_entity_poly.pdbx_seq_one_letter_code
_entity_poly.pdbx_strand_id
1 'polypeptide(L)'
;TSPSRFVRAATFVNASLPSKTVDDAVFTAFHLLNAFDIPKGAIRSPEHEALTDYTVWTSVVDTANKDYYFKSYLTPMEMKVNIPQALKQIKEPTVVKMENSYTYKDITPQFGAK
;
A
#
# COMPACT_ATOMS: atom_id res chain seq x y z
N THR A 1 -14.58 -4.44 11.98
CA THR A 1 -15.87 -4.09 11.35
C THR A 1 -15.76 -2.75 10.62
N SER A 2 -16.71 -2.41 9.75
CA SER A 2 -16.66 -1.16 8.96
C SER A 2 -16.70 0.12 9.82
N PRO A 3 -17.64 0.31 10.79
CA PRO A 3 -17.70 1.53 11.59
C PRO A 3 -16.43 1.79 12.43
N SER A 4 -15.85 0.74 13.03
CA SER A 4 -14.62 0.87 13.82
C SER A 4 -13.40 1.28 12.98
N ARG A 5 -13.34 0.88 11.69
CA ARG A 5 -12.30 1.36 10.77
C ARG A 5 -12.51 2.84 10.46
N PHE A 6 -13.75 3.26 10.19
CA PHE A 6 -14.06 4.65 9.91
C PHE A 6 -13.65 5.59 11.06
N VAL A 7 -14.08 5.28 12.29
CA VAL A 7 -13.77 6.10 13.47
C VAL A 7 -12.25 6.22 13.69
N ARG A 8 -11.53 5.09 13.58
CA ARG A 8 -10.07 5.08 13.73
C ARG A 8 -9.36 5.90 12.65
N ALA A 9 -9.82 5.80 11.40
CA ALA A 9 -9.26 6.57 10.29
C ALA A 9 -9.44 8.08 10.52
N ALA A 10 -10.65 8.49 10.91
CA ALA A 10 -10.92 9.89 11.26
C ALA A 10 -10.03 10.38 12.40
N THR A 11 -9.88 9.60 13.48
CA THR A 11 -8.98 9.98 14.58
C THR A 11 -7.53 10.09 14.14
N PHE A 12 -7.03 9.12 13.36
CA PHE A 12 -5.63 9.08 12.93
C PHE A 12 -5.28 10.24 11.99
N VAL A 13 -6.14 10.55 11.02
CA VAL A 13 -5.93 11.68 10.11
C VAL A 13 -5.92 12.99 10.89
N ASN A 14 -6.87 13.21 11.81
CA ASN A 14 -6.94 14.45 12.60
C ASN A 14 -5.78 14.60 13.60
N ALA A 15 -5.24 13.49 14.12
CA ALA A 15 -4.12 13.51 15.05
C ALA A 15 -2.74 13.52 14.36
N SER A 16 -2.69 13.31 13.04
CA SER A 16 -1.42 13.26 12.31
C SER A 16 -0.78 14.65 12.23
N LEU A 17 0.55 14.68 12.35
CA LEU A 17 1.32 15.90 12.17
C LEU A 17 1.44 16.22 10.66
N PRO A 18 1.43 17.50 10.27
CA PRO A 18 1.65 17.87 8.88
C PRO A 18 3.03 17.41 8.36
N SER A 19 3.02 16.75 7.20
CA SER A 19 4.24 16.37 6.49
C SER A 19 4.87 17.58 5.79
N LYS A 20 6.21 17.64 5.76
CA LYS A 20 6.95 18.77 5.13
C LYS A 20 7.22 18.54 3.65
N THR A 21 7.34 17.28 3.24
CA THR A 21 7.64 16.87 1.88
C THR A 21 6.58 15.89 1.37
N VAL A 22 6.53 15.72 0.05
CA VAL A 22 5.67 14.71 -0.60
C VAL A 22 6.02 13.31 -0.13
N ASP A 23 7.31 12.98 -0.06
CA ASP A 23 7.76 11.66 0.36
C ASP A 23 7.38 11.38 1.82
N ASP A 24 7.53 12.37 2.72
CA ASP A 24 7.05 12.25 4.10
C ASP A 24 5.53 12.04 4.17
N ALA A 25 4.76 12.72 3.32
CA ALA A 25 3.30 12.61 3.26
C ALA A 25 2.87 11.22 2.79
N VAL A 26 3.50 10.69 1.74
CA VAL A 26 3.25 9.34 1.22
C VAL A 26 3.62 8.30 2.27
N PHE A 27 4.80 8.43 2.87
CA PHE A 27 5.27 7.55 3.94
C PHE A 27 4.33 7.52 5.15
N THR A 28 3.88 8.71 5.59
CA THR A 28 2.95 8.85 6.72
C THR A 28 1.58 8.24 6.37
N ALA A 29 1.07 8.48 5.16
CA ALA A 29 -0.19 7.91 4.72
C ALA A 29 -0.16 6.38 4.71
N PHE A 30 0.90 5.77 4.17
CA PHE A 30 1.05 4.31 4.24
C PHE A 30 1.18 3.80 5.68
N HIS A 31 1.85 4.52 6.57
CA HIS A 31 1.92 4.17 8.00
C HIS A 31 0.55 4.17 8.67
N LEU A 32 -0.28 5.19 8.41
CA LEU A 32 -1.64 5.23 8.93
C LEU A 32 -2.47 4.08 8.36
N LEU A 33 -2.33 3.79 7.06
CA LEU A 33 -3.08 2.73 6.38
C LEU A 33 -2.71 1.32 6.87
N ASN A 34 -1.49 1.11 7.37
CA ASN A 34 -1.09 -0.18 7.96
C ASN A 34 -1.97 -0.59 9.16
N ALA A 35 -2.58 0.37 9.87
CA ALA A 35 -3.49 0.07 10.99
C ALA A 35 -4.85 -0.51 10.56
N PHE A 36 -5.09 -0.57 9.25
CA PHE A 36 -6.28 -1.11 8.61
C PHE A 36 -5.99 -2.36 7.77
N ASP A 37 -4.73 -2.80 7.72
CA ASP A 37 -4.34 -4.01 7.03
C ASP A 37 -5.02 -5.23 7.66
N ILE A 38 -5.62 -6.07 6.82
CA ILE A 38 -6.36 -7.26 7.23
C ILE A 38 -5.62 -8.47 6.66
N PRO A 39 -4.92 -9.26 7.50
CA PRO A 39 -4.25 -10.46 7.05
C PRO A 39 -5.26 -11.55 6.71
N LYS A 40 -4.89 -12.43 5.77
CA LYS A 40 -5.72 -13.59 5.42
C LYS A 40 -6.04 -14.42 6.66
N GLY A 41 -7.33 -14.69 6.85
CA GLY A 41 -7.85 -15.49 7.94
C GLY A 41 -8.16 -14.70 9.21
N ALA A 42 -7.96 -13.38 9.26
CA ALA A 42 -8.41 -12.58 10.39
C ALA A 42 -9.94 -12.39 10.42
N ILE A 43 -10.57 -12.38 9.23
CA ILE A 43 -12.02 -12.35 9.08
C ILE A 43 -12.42 -13.65 8.38
N ARG A 44 -13.21 -14.48 9.05
CA ARG A 44 -13.69 -15.76 8.53
C ARG A 44 -15.20 -15.82 8.68
N SER A 45 -15.89 -16.32 7.67
CA SER A 45 -17.28 -16.73 7.80
C SER A 45 -17.32 -18.24 8.07
N PRO A 46 -17.85 -18.69 9.23
CA PRO A 46 -17.98 -20.12 9.53
C PRO A 46 -18.81 -20.88 8.49
N GLU A 47 -19.70 -20.18 7.80
CA GLU A 47 -20.61 -20.73 6.79
C GLU A 47 -19.99 -20.73 5.38
N HIS A 48 -18.93 -19.95 5.16
CA HIS A 48 -18.33 -19.74 3.85
C HIS A 48 -16.80 -19.60 3.98
N GLU A 49 -16.09 -20.72 4.16
CA GLU A 49 -14.62 -20.75 4.28
C GLU A 49 -13.90 -20.05 3.12
N ALA A 50 -14.49 -20.05 1.92
CA ALA A 50 -13.95 -19.40 0.72
C ALA A 50 -14.02 -17.86 0.76
N LEU A 51 -14.82 -17.27 1.65
CA LEU A 51 -14.99 -15.82 1.79
C LEU A 51 -14.19 -15.33 2.99
N THR A 52 -12.87 -15.30 2.83
CA THR A 52 -11.96 -14.67 3.79
C THR A 52 -11.69 -13.25 3.33
N ASP A 53 -12.19 -12.25 4.06
CA ASP A 53 -11.85 -10.85 3.78
C ASP A 53 -10.39 -10.58 4.17
N TYR A 54 -9.63 -10.01 3.24
CA TYR A 54 -8.26 -9.55 3.46
C TYR A 54 -7.97 -8.31 2.63
N THR A 55 -6.90 -7.59 2.98
CA THR A 55 -6.47 -6.42 2.21
C THR A 55 -5.68 -6.87 0.98
N VAL A 56 -6.25 -6.70 -0.22
CA VAL A 56 -5.62 -7.13 -1.47
C VAL A 56 -4.51 -6.16 -1.91
N TRP A 57 -4.77 -4.85 -1.78
CA TRP A 57 -3.79 -3.81 -2.03
C TRP A 57 -4.11 -2.54 -1.23
N THR A 58 -3.11 -1.67 -1.09
CA THR A 58 -3.21 -0.36 -0.45
C THR A 58 -2.60 0.67 -1.38
N SER A 59 -3.24 1.83 -1.53
CA SER A 59 -2.79 2.91 -2.42
C SER A 59 -2.81 4.28 -1.76
N VAL A 60 -1.87 5.12 -2.16
CA VAL A 60 -1.77 6.55 -1.79
C VAL A 60 -1.60 7.34 -3.07
N VAL A 61 -2.25 8.50 -3.20
CA VAL A 61 -2.19 9.33 -4.41
C VAL A 61 -1.73 10.73 -4.04
N ASP A 62 -0.63 11.16 -4.64
CA ASP A 62 -0.25 12.56 -4.66
C ASP A 62 -0.92 13.23 -5.86
N THR A 63 -1.96 14.02 -5.58
CA THR A 63 -2.75 14.69 -6.60
C THR A 63 -2.07 15.93 -7.19
N ALA A 64 -1.11 16.52 -6.48
CA ALA A 64 -0.34 17.67 -6.96
C ALA A 64 0.63 17.23 -8.07
N ASN A 65 1.44 16.19 -7.79
CA ASN A 65 2.42 15.66 -8.75
C ASN A 65 1.87 14.57 -9.68
N LYS A 66 0.64 14.10 -9.42
CA LYS A 66 -0.08 13.08 -10.23
C LYS A 66 0.62 11.73 -10.20
N ASP A 67 1.11 11.40 -9.01
CA ASP A 67 1.79 10.16 -8.71
C ASP A 67 0.85 9.21 -7.97
N TYR A 68 0.71 8.00 -8.50
CA TYR A 68 -0.07 6.92 -7.90
C TYR A 68 0.88 5.91 -7.26
N TYR A 69 0.77 5.74 -5.95
CA TYR A 69 1.57 4.82 -5.16
C TYR A 69 0.71 3.64 -4.72
N PHE A 70 1.26 2.42 -4.77
CA PHE A 70 0.54 1.24 -4.33
C PHE A 70 1.48 0.12 -3.85
N LYS A 71 0.98 -0.74 -2.98
CA LYS A 71 1.56 -2.03 -2.61
C LYS A 71 0.46 -3.07 -2.57
N SER A 72 0.79 -4.33 -2.83
CA SER A 72 -0.16 -5.45 -2.83
C SER A 72 0.12 -6.41 -1.68
N TYR A 73 -0.80 -7.34 -1.45
CA TYR A 73 -0.64 -8.36 -0.40
C TYR A 73 0.64 -9.19 -0.60
N LEU A 74 0.94 -9.60 -1.84
CA LEU A 74 2.13 -10.41 -2.16
C LEU A 74 3.39 -9.56 -2.40
N THR A 75 3.24 -8.27 -2.72
CA THR A 75 4.34 -7.34 -2.95
C THR A 75 4.21 -6.15 -2.00
N PRO A 76 4.76 -6.25 -0.77
CA PRO A 76 4.63 -5.19 0.24
C PRO A 76 5.52 -3.97 -0.05
N MET A 77 6.42 -4.07 -1.04
CA MET A 77 7.20 -2.95 -1.54
C MET A 77 6.29 -1.94 -2.24
N GLU A 78 6.44 -0.66 -1.88
CA GLU A 78 5.72 0.44 -2.50
C GLU A 78 6.21 0.65 -3.94
N MET A 79 5.27 0.67 -4.88
CA MET A 79 5.47 0.96 -6.30
C MET A 79 4.83 2.30 -6.64
N LYS A 80 5.41 3.00 -7.61
CA LYS A 80 4.97 4.33 -8.04
C LYS A 80 4.76 4.36 -9.55
N VAL A 81 3.70 5.02 -9.98
CA VAL A 81 3.48 5.41 -11.38
C VAL A 81 3.22 6.90 -11.45
N ASN A 82 4.04 7.63 -12.22
CA ASN A 82 3.70 9.00 -12.60
C ASN A 82 2.71 8.95 -13.77
N ILE A 83 1.47 9.37 -13.51
CA ILE A 83 0.37 9.19 -14.48
C ILE A 83 0.64 9.95 -15.80
N PRO A 84 1.01 11.25 -15.79
CA PRO A 84 1.29 11.97 -17.03
C PRO A 84 2.44 11.38 -17.85
N GLN A 85 3.52 10.95 -17.20
CA GLN A 85 4.65 10.34 -17.88
C GLN A 85 4.29 8.98 -18.49
N ALA A 86 3.50 8.17 -17.79
CA ALA A 86 3.00 6.90 -18.32
C ALA A 86 2.11 7.13 -19.55
N LEU A 87 1.17 8.07 -19.49
CA LEU A 87 0.26 8.37 -20.61
C LEU A 87 0.95 8.91 -21.86
N LYS A 88 2.14 9.51 -21.75
CA LYS A 88 2.96 9.89 -22.93
C LYS A 88 3.54 8.69 -23.68
N GLN A 89 3.72 7.56 -22.99
CA GLN A 89 4.37 6.36 -23.52
C GLN A 89 3.34 5.32 -24.00
N ILE A 90 2.17 5.30 -23.36
CA ILE A 90 1.09 4.36 -23.63
C ILE A 90 0.25 4.85 -24.82
N LYS A 91 0.09 4.01 -25.84
CA LYS A 91 -0.72 4.31 -27.04
C LYS A 91 -2.08 3.61 -27.07
N GLU A 92 -2.24 2.56 -26.27
CA GLU A 92 -3.43 1.73 -26.13
C GLU A 92 -3.54 1.24 -24.68
N PRO A 93 -4.73 0.82 -24.21
CA PRO A 93 -4.90 0.33 -22.84
C PRO A 93 -3.87 -0.74 -22.47
N THR A 94 -2.99 -0.42 -21.52
CA THR A 94 -1.89 -1.30 -21.10
C THR A 94 -2.18 -1.82 -19.69
N VAL A 95 -2.08 -3.13 -19.50
CA VAL A 95 -2.24 -3.77 -18.19
C VAL A 95 -0.87 -3.99 -17.58
N VAL A 96 -0.66 -3.44 -16.38
CA VAL A 96 0.55 -3.66 -15.59
C VAL A 96 0.25 -4.67 -14.49
N LYS A 97 1.07 -5.71 -14.39
CA LYS A 97 0.96 -6.69 -13.31
C LYS A 97 1.35 -6.04 -11.98
N MET A 98 0.41 -5.98 -11.03
CA MET A 98 0.62 -5.34 -9.72
C MET A 98 1.18 -6.30 -8.65
N GLU A 99 0.92 -7.61 -8.78
CA GLU A 99 1.41 -8.61 -7.84
C GLU A 99 2.60 -9.38 -8.42
N ASN A 100 3.72 -9.31 -7.71
CA ASN A 100 4.90 -10.13 -7.89
C ASN A 100 5.09 -11.05 -6.66
N SER A 101 6.06 -11.96 -6.73
CA SER A 101 6.44 -12.78 -5.58
C SER A 101 6.97 -11.92 -4.43
N TYR A 102 6.73 -12.34 -3.19
CA TYR A 102 7.34 -11.73 -2.01
C TYR A 102 8.86 -11.77 -2.13
N THR A 103 9.51 -10.62 -1.98
CA THR A 103 10.96 -10.48 -1.99
C THR A 103 11.42 -9.77 -0.72
N TYR A 104 12.67 -10.01 -0.34
CA TYR A 104 13.34 -9.31 0.74
C TYR A 104 14.80 -9.11 0.37
N LYS A 105 15.43 -8.08 0.94
CA LYS A 105 16.87 -7.85 0.80
C LYS A 105 17.59 -8.65 1.88
N ASP A 106 18.32 -9.69 1.50
CA ASP A 106 19.24 -10.38 2.42
C ASP A 106 20.44 -9.47 2.71
N ILE A 107 20.58 -9.06 3.96
CA ILE A 107 21.70 -8.21 4.42
C ILE A 107 22.80 -9.02 5.12
N THR A 108 22.64 -10.34 5.28
CA THR A 108 23.64 -11.23 5.87
C THR A 108 25.04 -11.08 5.24
N PRO A 109 25.18 -10.92 3.90
CA PRO A 109 26.49 -10.72 3.28
C PRO A 109 27.24 -9.46 3.74
N GLN A 110 26.57 -8.46 4.31
CA GLN A 110 27.24 -7.24 4.83
C GLN A 110 28.04 -7.50 6.10
N PHE A 111 27.84 -8.65 6.75
CA PHE A 111 28.54 -9.06 7.96
C PHE A 111 29.62 -10.12 7.70
N GLY A 112 29.78 -10.57 6.44
CA GLY A 112 30.83 -11.52 6.04
C GLY A 112 32.19 -10.83 5.95
N ALA A 113 33.10 -11.23 6.85
CA ALA A 113 34.53 -10.90 6.97
C ALA A 113 35.08 -9.70 6.17
N LYS A 114 35.53 -8.67 6.90
CA LYS A 114 36.68 -7.87 6.46
C LYS A 114 37.91 -8.76 6.28
#